data_AF-A0A9E2QNX8-F1
#
_entry.id   AF-A0A9E2QNX8-F1
#
_cell.length_a   1.000
_cell.length_b   1.000
_cell.length_c   1.000
_cell.angle_alpha   90.00
_cell.angle_beta   90.00
_cell.angle_gamma   90.00
#
_symmetry.space_group_name_H-M   'P 1'
#
loop_
_entity.id
_entity.type
_entity.pdbx_description
1 polymer ?
#
loop_
_entity_poly.entity_id
_entity_poly.type
_entity_poly.pdbx_seq_one_letter_code
_entity_poly.pdbx_strand_id
1 'polypeptide(L)'
;MKPLSTTLLLAIAIFAGKVQAQVSFNEDMDVLQYMEGKTFYNAELGMEIEYGVLPSFNTVGITVTNKNGAVYYFINVDIKAYDAFADLQGMSPHDGTNFGFRLYKGKLIVGRGEPGEQTFYLR
;
A
#
# COMPACT_ATOMS: atom_id res chain seq x y z
N MET A 1 -43.44 1.12 35.50
CA MET A 1 -42.17 1.15 34.74
C MET A 1 -41.98 -0.24 34.15
N LYS A 2 -41.99 -0.41 32.82
CA LYS A 2 -41.83 -1.73 32.18
C LYS A 2 -40.35 -2.15 32.29
N PRO A 3 -40.04 -3.41 32.64
CA PRO A 3 -38.66 -3.85 32.70
C PRO A 3 -38.10 -3.84 31.27
N LEU A 4 -37.02 -3.09 31.08
CA LEU A 4 -36.26 -3.11 29.83
C LEU A 4 -35.70 -4.54 29.70
N SER A 5 -36.24 -5.31 28.75
CA SER A 5 -35.92 -6.72 28.57
C SER A 5 -34.41 -6.90 28.37
N THR A 6 -33.78 -7.71 29.23
CA THR A 6 -32.35 -8.06 29.21
C THR A 6 -31.90 -8.60 27.85
N THR A 7 -32.83 -9.14 27.06
CA THR A 7 -32.61 -9.63 25.69
C THR A 7 -32.23 -8.52 24.70
N LEU A 8 -32.71 -7.28 24.91
CA LEU A 8 -32.41 -6.14 24.02
C LEU A 8 -30.97 -5.65 24.21
N LEU A 9 -30.43 -5.73 25.43
CA LEU A 9 -29.05 -5.37 25.75
C LEU A 9 -28.03 -6.36 25.18
N LEU A 10 -28.38 -7.65 25.10
CA LEU A 10 -27.50 -8.68 24.53
C LEU A 10 -27.41 -8.58 22.99
N ALA A 11 -28.48 -8.14 22.32
CA ALA A 11 -28.50 -7.96 20.87
C ALA A 11 -27.54 -6.84 20.40
N ILE A 12 -27.39 -5.76 21.18
CA ILE A 12 -26.49 -4.64 20.85
C ILE A 12 -25.01 -5.06 20.96
N ALA A 13 -24.68 -5.97 21.87
CA ALA A 13 -23.31 -6.44 22.07
C ALA A 13 -22.76 -7.30 20.92
N ILE A 14 -23.63 -7.94 20.13
CA ILE A 14 -23.24 -8.81 19.00
C ILE A 14 -22.94 -7.98 17.74
N PHE A 15 -23.53 -6.79 17.59
CA PHE A 15 -23.27 -5.89 16.45
C PHE A 15 -22.11 -4.91 16.66
N ALA A 16 -21.43 -4.93 17.82
CA ALA A 16 -20.16 -4.24 18.02
C ALA A 16 -18.98 -4.94 17.32
N GLY A 17 -19.27 -5.87 16.40
CA GLY A 17 -18.31 -6.51 15.53
C GLY A 17 -17.54 -5.46 14.72
N LYS A 18 -16.29 -5.24 15.12
CA LYS A 18 -15.21 -4.52 14.45
C LYS A 18 -15.64 -3.85 13.14
N VAL A 19 -16.09 -2.60 13.22
CA VAL A 19 -16.00 -1.68 12.09
C VAL A 19 -14.50 -1.48 11.84
N GLN A 20 -13.88 -2.40 11.09
CA GLN A 20 -12.62 -2.10 10.45
C GLN A 20 -12.99 -1.06 9.40
N ALA A 21 -12.75 0.22 9.71
CA ALA A 21 -12.77 1.25 8.69
C ALA A 21 -11.96 0.71 7.49
N GLN A 22 -12.65 0.50 6.37
CA GLN A 22 -11.96 0.22 5.12
C GLN A 22 -11.10 1.46 4.89
N VAL A 23 -9.79 1.25 4.82
CA VAL A 23 -8.90 2.31 4.35
C VAL A 23 -9.26 2.43 2.89
N SER A 24 -9.83 3.57 2.56
CA SER A 24 -10.22 3.96 1.22
C SER A 24 -9.18 4.96 0.74
N PHE A 25 -8.70 4.77 -0.49
CA PHE A 25 -7.80 5.70 -1.14
C PHE A 25 -8.67 6.68 -1.95
N ASN A 26 -9.10 7.78 -1.34
CA ASN A 26 -9.91 8.79 -2.03
C ASN A 26 -9.03 9.88 -2.63
N GLU A 27 -7.94 10.22 -1.95
CA GLU A 27 -6.98 11.23 -2.37
C GLU A 27 -5.56 10.70 -2.27
N ASP A 28 -4.63 11.34 -2.97
CA ASP A 28 -3.21 10.95 -2.95
C ASP A 28 -2.64 10.97 -1.52
N MET A 29 -3.11 11.88 -0.67
CA MET A 29 -2.71 11.96 0.73
C MET A 29 -3.01 10.68 1.52
N ASP A 30 -4.13 10.00 1.24
CA ASP A 30 -4.49 8.74 1.88
C ASP A 30 -3.46 7.65 1.54
N VAL A 31 -3.01 7.65 0.28
CA VAL A 31 -1.99 6.72 -0.22
C VAL A 31 -0.64 7.01 0.44
N LEU A 32 -0.24 8.28 0.51
CA LEU A 32 1.01 8.71 1.14
C LEU A 32 1.06 8.28 2.62
N GLN A 33 0.03 8.62 3.39
CA GLN A 33 -0.07 8.24 4.81
C GLN A 33 -0.13 6.72 4.98
N TYR A 34 -0.82 6.02 4.08
CA TYR A 34 -0.87 4.57 4.14
C TYR A 34 0.48 3.95 3.80
N MET A 35 1.28 4.49 2.89
CA MET A 35 2.57 3.91 2.54
C MET A 35 3.70 4.26 3.51
N GLU A 36 3.57 5.38 4.23
CA GLU A 36 4.60 5.86 5.16
C GLU A 36 5.02 4.78 6.18
N GLY A 37 6.33 4.54 6.23
CA GLY A 37 6.97 3.58 7.14
C GLY A 37 6.66 2.11 6.86
N LYS A 38 6.08 1.76 5.71
CA LYS A 38 5.70 0.38 5.36
C LYS A 38 6.62 -0.22 4.30
N THR A 39 6.94 -1.49 4.52
CA THR A 39 7.73 -2.32 3.59
C THR A 39 6.86 -3.47 3.09
N PHE A 40 6.79 -3.61 1.78
CA PHE A 40 6.10 -4.71 1.12
C PHE A 40 7.13 -5.70 0.59
N TYR A 41 6.94 -6.98 0.91
CA TYR A 41 7.92 -8.03 0.64
C TYR A 41 7.33 -9.14 -0.24
N ASN A 42 8.10 -9.60 -1.21
CA ASN A 42 7.87 -10.83 -1.94
C ASN A 42 8.94 -11.86 -1.53
N ALA A 43 8.51 -12.91 -0.82
CA ALA A 43 9.41 -13.93 -0.29
C ALA A 43 10.03 -14.83 -1.35
N GLU A 44 9.31 -15.07 -2.45
CA GLU A 44 9.77 -15.91 -3.56
C GLU A 44 10.93 -15.24 -4.32
N LEU A 45 10.84 -13.93 -4.51
CA LEU A 45 11.84 -13.13 -5.21
C LEU A 45 12.90 -12.55 -4.26
N GLY A 46 12.62 -12.52 -2.96
CA GLY A 46 13.43 -11.82 -1.96
C GLY A 46 13.51 -10.32 -2.22
N MET A 47 12.41 -9.71 -2.68
CA MET A 47 12.36 -8.29 -3.05
C MET A 47 11.51 -7.49 -2.07
N GLU A 48 11.94 -6.27 -1.78
CA GLU A 48 11.27 -5.32 -0.89
C GLU A 48 10.94 -4.03 -1.64
N ILE A 49 9.77 -3.46 -1.36
CA ILE A 49 9.29 -2.20 -1.93
C ILE A 49 8.84 -1.28 -0.81
N GLU A 50 9.35 -0.06 -0.82
CA GLU A 50 9.04 1.01 0.14
C GLU A 50 8.72 2.29 -0.61
N TYR A 51 7.96 3.17 0.03
CA TYR A 51 7.73 4.53 -0.46
C TYR A 51 8.04 5.51 0.66
N GLY A 52 8.90 6.50 0.39
CA GLY A 52 9.36 7.40 1.42
C GLY A 52 10.44 8.37 0.94
N VAL A 53 11.05 9.06 1.90
CA VAL A 53 12.08 10.06 1.63
C VAL A 53 13.32 9.39 1.03
N LEU A 54 13.81 9.98 -0.06
CA LEU A 54 15.04 9.61 -0.76
C LEU A 54 16.07 10.74 -0.62
N PRO A 55 16.94 10.71 0.41
CA PRO A 55 17.84 11.83 0.71
C PRO A 55 18.77 12.18 -0.44
N SER A 56 19.27 11.17 -1.17
CA SER A 56 20.18 11.35 -2.31
C SER A 56 19.59 12.16 -3.46
N PHE A 57 18.26 12.26 -3.53
CA PHE A 57 17.53 12.98 -4.58
C PHE A 57 16.71 14.16 -4.04
N ASN A 58 16.76 14.42 -2.72
CA ASN A 58 15.98 15.45 -2.04
C ASN A 58 14.48 15.42 -2.41
N THR A 59 13.90 14.21 -2.50
CA THR A 59 12.51 13.99 -2.88
C THR A 59 11.93 12.77 -2.19
N VAL A 60 10.65 12.49 -2.42
CA VAL A 60 9.98 11.25 -2.00
C VAL A 60 9.84 10.36 -3.23
N GLY A 61 10.00 9.05 -3.04
CA GLY A 61 9.90 8.11 -4.15
C GLY A 61 9.78 6.67 -3.70
N ILE A 62 9.84 5.77 -4.68
CA ILE A 62 9.79 4.34 -4.50
C ILE A 62 11.23 3.82 -4.37
N THR A 63 11.47 3.00 -3.35
CA THR A 63 12.70 2.22 -3.21
C THR A 63 12.38 0.75 -3.46
N VAL A 64 13.13 0.11 -4.34
CA VAL A 64 13.07 -1.34 -4.58
C VAL A 64 14.40 -1.96 -4.20
N THR A 65 14.40 -2.88 -3.25
CA THR A 65 15.59 -3.64 -2.83
C THR A 65 15.44 -5.08 -3.28
N ASN A 66 16.43 -5.63 -4.00
CA ASN A 66 16.40 -7.03 -4.40
C ASN A 66 17.09 -7.95 -3.37
N LYS A 67 17.00 -9.27 -3.59
CA LYS A 67 17.56 -10.28 -2.69
C LYS A 67 19.08 -10.19 -2.48
N ASN A 68 19.79 -9.51 -3.37
CA ASN A 68 21.23 -9.31 -3.29
C ASN A 68 21.59 -7.99 -2.58
N GLY A 69 20.60 -7.22 -2.10
CA GLY A 69 20.78 -5.91 -1.48
C GLY A 69 21.01 -4.78 -2.49
N ALA A 70 20.82 -5.01 -3.79
CA ALA A 70 20.87 -3.92 -4.76
C ALA A 70 19.60 -3.08 -4.66
N VAL A 71 19.77 -1.76 -4.65
CA VAL A 71 18.70 -0.78 -4.44
C VAL A 71 18.46 0.01 -5.73
N TYR A 72 17.19 0.14 -6.09
CA TYR A 72 16.72 0.91 -7.24
C TYR A 72 15.74 1.98 -6.76
N TYR A 73 15.92 3.20 -7.24
CA TYR A 73 15.11 4.36 -6.83
C TYR A 73 14.26 4.85 -7.99
N PHE A 74 13.02 5.24 -7.68
CA PHE A 74 12.12 5.85 -8.66
C PHE A 74 11.50 7.13 -8.06
N ILE A 75 11.73 8.25 -8.73
CA ILE A 75 11.32 9.60 -8.31
C ILE A 75 10.15 10.10 -9.17
N ASN A 76 9.64 11.29 -8.90
CA ASN A 76 8.52 11.91 -9.63
C ASN A 76 7.31 10.97 -9.72
N VAL A 77 6.91 10.43 -8.56
CA VAL A 77 5.86 9.41 -8.49
C VAL A 77 4.50 10.04 -8.71
N ASP A 78 3.81 9.62 -9.77
CA ASP A 78 2.40 9.89 -10.03
C ASP A 78 1.54 8.93 -9.20
N ILE A 79 0.52 9.45 -8.52
CA ILE A 79 -0.41 8.67 -7.69
C ILE A 79 -1.81 8.85 -8.25
N LYS A 80 -2.55 7.74 -8.40
CA LYS A 80 -3.96 7.75 -8.80
C LYS A 80 -4.77 6.89 -7.84
N ALA A 81 -5.64 7.53 -7.08
CA ALA A 81 -6.49 6.88 -6.08
C ALA A 81 -7.85 6.45 -6.67
N TYR A 82 -8.31 5.24 -6.33
CA TYR A 82 -9.52 4.61 -6.89
C TYR A 82 -10.41 3.96 -5.81
N ASP A 83 -10.47 4.54 -4.61
CA ASP A 83 -11.17 4.04 -3.42
C ASP A 83 -10.61 2.69 -2.91
N ALA A 84 -10.78 1.60 -3.65
CA ALA A 84 -10.35 0.26 -3.24
C ALA A 84 -8.84 -0.01 -3.44
N PHE A 85 -8.19 0.78 -4.29
CA PHE A 85 -6.77 0.65 -4.62
C PHE A 85 -6.21 1.99 -5.08
N ALA A 86 -4.89 2.08 -5.19
CA ALA A 86 -4.20 3.18 -5.84
C ALA A 86 -3.13 2.67 -6.80
N ASP A 87 -2.87 3.39 -7.87
CA ASP A 87 -1.74 3.12 -8.76
C ASP A 87 -0.64 4.15 -8.47
N LEU A 88 0.60 3.65 -8.34
CA LEU A 88 1.79 4.48 -8.18
C LEU A 88 2.74 4.18 -9.33
N GLN A 89 3.25 5.22 -9.97
CA GLN A 89 4.24 5.10 -11.06
C GLN A 89 5.33 6.15 -10.90
N GLY A 90 6.57 5.72 -10.76
CA GLY A 90 7.76 6.57 -10.70
C GLY A 90 8.71 6.33 -11.87
N MET A 91 9.69 7.21 -11.98
CA MET A 91 10.70 7.19 -13.02
C MET A 91 12.10 7.05 -12.40
N SER A 92 12.93 6.19 -12.99
CA SER A 92 14.32 6.01 -12.62
C SER A 92 15.10 7.30 -12.90
N PRO A 93 15.86 7.83 -11.91
CA PRO A 93 16.68 9.03 -12.11
C PRO A 93 17.93 8.75 -12.96
N HIS A 94 18.23 7.48 -13.26
CA HIS A 94 19.44 7.08 -13.99
C HIS A 94 19.23 7.01 -15.49
N ASP A 95 18.10 6.47 -15.93
CA ASP A 95 17.82 6.14 -17.33
C ASP A 95 16.42 6.53 -17.80
N GLY A 96 15.58 7.09 -16.92
CA GLY A 96 14.21 7.50 -17.26
C GLY A 96 13.24 6.33 -17.45
N THR A 97 13.62 5.09 -17.12
CA THR A 97 12.70 3.96 -17.16
C THR A 97 11.63 4.06 -16.08
N ASN A 98 10.42 3.58 -16.38
CA ASN A 98 9.30 3.66 -15.45
C ASN A 98 9.15 2.38 -14.63
N PHE A 99 8.74 2.54 -13.39
CA PHE A 99 8.34 1.45 -12.51
C PHE A 99 7.08 1.85 -11.77
N GLY A 100 6.16 0.91 -11.59
CA GLY A 100 4.94 1.17 -10.87
C GLY A 100 4.25 -0.09 -10.39
N PHE A 101 3.26 0.10 -9.54
CA PHE A 101 2.47 -0.96 -8.94
C PHE A 101 1.08 -0.48 -8.58
N ARG A 102 0.17 -1.46 -8.45
CA ARG A 102 -1.14 -1.25 -7.85
C ARG A 102 -1.09 -1.61 -6.38
N LEU A 103 -1.38 -0.64 -5.53
CA LEU A 103 -1.46 -0.76 -4.08
C LEU A 103 -2.87 -1.14 -3.64
N TYR A 104 -2.93 -2.13 -2.75
CA TYR A 104 -4.11 -2.47 -1.96
C TYR A 104 -3.76 -2.38 -0.48
N LYS A 105 -4.79 -2.44 0.37
CA LYS A 105 -4.55 -2.67 1.79
C LYS A 105 -3.87 -4.02 2.02
N GLY A 106 -2.67 -3.99 2.59
CA GLY A 106 -1.89 -5.15 3.01
C GLY A 106 -1.08 -5.82 1.91
N LYS A 107 -1.17 -5.35 0.66
CA LYS A 107 -0.37 -5.88 -0.45
C LYS A 107 -0.24 -4.86 -1.58
N LEU A 108 0.77 -5.04 -2.43
CA LEU A 108 0.85 -4.37 -3.72
C LEU A 108 1.14 -5.38 -4.83
N ILE A 109 0.82 -5.02 -6.07
CA ILE A 109 0.96 -5.86 -7.25
C ILE A 109 1.75 -5.11 -8.31
N VAL A 110 2.87 -5.69 -8.74
CA VAL A 110 3.71 -5.19 -9.85
C VAL A 110 3.29 -5.93 -11.12
N GLY A 111 3.15 -5.22 -12.25
CA GLY A 111 2.80 -5.82 -13.54
C GLY A 111 1.38 -6.39 -13.59
N ARG A 112 0.41 -5.72 -12.94
CA ARG A 112 -0.96 -6.24 -12.85
C ARG A 112 -1.56 -6.50 -14.23
N GLY A 113 -1.97 -7.74 -14.49
CA GLY A 113 -2.52 -8.18 -15.78
C GLY A 113 -1.47 -8.59 -16.83
N GLU A 114 -0.19 -8.60 -16.48
CA GLU A 114 0.89 -9.10 -17.33
C GLU A 114 1.30 -10.52 -16.94
N PRO A 115 1.91 -11.31 -17.85
CA PRO A 115 2.39 -12.67 -17.55
C PRO A 115 3.42 -12.75 -16.41
N GLY A 116 4.03 -11.61 -16.04
CA GLY A 116 5.00 -11.48 -14.96
C GLY A 116 4.45 -10.88 -13.68
N GLU A 117 3.13 -10.85 -13.47
CA GLU A 117 2.50 -10.27 -12.28
C GLU A 117 3.12 -10.81 -10.98
N GLN A 118 3.52 -9.91 -10.08
CA GLN A 118 4.08 -10.25 -8.78
C GLN A 118 3.32 -9.56 -7.65
N THR A 119 2.96 -10.32 -6.62
CA THR A 119 2.36 -9.76 -5.40
C THR A 119 3.40 -9.62 -4.31
N PHE A 120 3.38 -8.48 -3.62
CA PHE A 120 4.18 -8.20 -2.45
C PHE A 120 3.23 -7.97 -1.29
N TYR A 121 3.52 -8.56 -0.13
CA TYR A 121 2.67 -8.45 1.06
C TYR A 121 3.30 -7.51 2.06
N LEU A 122 2.47 -6.75 2.78
CA LEU A 122 2.92 -5.92 3.87
C LEU A 122 3.58 -6.80 4.95
N ARG A 123 4.81 -6.45 5.34
CA ARG A 123 5.56 -7.13 6.41
C ARG A 123 5.00 -6.79 7.80
#